data_AF-A0A351HG38-F1
#
_entry.id   AF-A0A351HG38-F1
#
_cell.length_a   1.000
_cell.length_b   1.000
_cell.length_c   1.000
_cell.angle_alpha   90.00
_cell.angle_beta   90.00
_cell.angle_gamma   90.00
#
_symmetry.space_group_name_H-M   'P 1'
#
loop_
_entity.id
_entity.type
_entity.pdbx_description
1 polymer ?
#
loop_
_entity_poly.entity_id
_entity_poly.type
_entity_poly.pdbx_seq_one_letter_code
_entity_poly.pdbx_strand_id
1 'polypeptide(L)'
;MIFKITSMKSTMKTRVLLLGSLLLTMGAVGQQISLIYSTDLGKNCIIRVNTGKIYDNKFDVDFQVTWVSDDMKPIKDQNSVVCFESSKIWSDQKDFISLVSTDKVITFNSDKKITFNVSEEFLGDSIGLKFPFVYAPAASVAASSADQVAFSFKRPKEYKTIVAVMPGELKDKTPPTLTYLLPEGVNDGMKPITEIPFVDVKIQSSDFFGIKSVMVNNIPANQIQDSIYEVEVPLKVGYENKVVAVITDVSGFVTQKEFAIVCQKQDLRQQLAAATPVQDEVKEEKLVSDVDTAIPVTGIVNEMRFALIFGNEDYNSYQTGLEAEMNVDFAVHDAEVFKEYAQNVLGVPASNIMFIKNAKTLDMNRELKRFNSLIKNTKGQGEFFVYYAGHGFPDEKTKEPYLVPVDVSGTDLEFAIKLTDFYKKLSEHPSKRVTVFLDACFSGGGREMGLLAARAVKVKPKENQVSGNIVVFSASTGEQSSLPYKDKGHGMFTYYLLQKMKESQGNITYQELSEYLNSTVSIRSVIVNSKEQSPQTNISSDIIGTWKNWKLVGE
;
A
#
# COMPACT_ATOMS: atom_id res chain seq x y z
N MET A 1 24.75 -31.07 -92.71
CA MET A 1 24.38 -32.24 -91.89
C MET A 1 23.37 -31.75 -90.86
N ILE A 2 22.05 -31.86 -91.05
CA ILE A 2 21.19 -33.06 -91.18
C ILE A 2 21.28 -33.96 -89.95
N PHE A 3 20.19 -34.02 -89.18
CA PHE A 3 19.45 -35.15 -88.55
C PHE A 3 18.74 -34.62 -87.30
N LYS A 4 17.42 -34.39 -87.26
CA LYS A 4 16.23 -35.27 -87.40
C LYS A 4 16.04 -36.24 -86.21
N ILE A 5 15.24 -35.76 -85.24
CA ILE A 5 14.15 -36.38 -84.46
C ILE A 5 14.10 -37.92 -84.39
N THR A 6 14.07 -38.48 -83.17
CA THR A 6 13.19 -39.61 -82.75
C THR A 6 13.12 -39.62 -81.21
N SER A 7 12.07 -39.09 -80.55
CA SER A 7 10.78 -39.73 -80.19
C SER A 7 10.89 -41.06 -79.43
N MET A 8 10.62 -41.04 -78.12
CA MET A 8 9.68 -42.01 -77.56
C MET A 8 8.83 -41.38 -76.44
N LYS A 9 7.52 -41.38 -76.69
CA LYS A 9 6.44 -40.87 -75.86
C LYS A 9 6.09 -41.85 -74.76
N SER A 10 5.72 -41.34 -73.58
CA SER A 10 4.54 -41.78 -72.82
C SER A 10 4.24 -40.74 -71.72
N THR A 11 3.70 -39.57 -72.08
CA THR A 11 2.32 -39.15 -71.76
C THR A 11 1.84 -39.40 -70.32
N MET A 12 2.06 -38.40 -69.45
CA MET A 12 1.02 -37.97 -68.52
C MET A 12 0.84 -36.46 -68.70
N LYS A 13 -0.33 -36.07 -69.21
CA LYS A 13 -0.68 -34.70 -69.60
C LYS A 13 -0.79 -33.84 -68.33
N THR A 14 0.18 -32.98 -68.08
CA THR A 14 0.05 -31.88 -67.11
C THR A 14 -0.87 -30.81 -67.72
N ARG A 15 -2.19 -30.99 -67.61
CA ARG A 15 -3.14 -29.88 -67.73
C ARG A 15 -3.11 -29.11 -66.40
N VAL A 16 -2.19 -28.15 -66.30
CA VAL A 16 -2.26 -27.13 -65.25
C VAL A 16 -3.48 -26.26 -65.53
N LEU A 17 -4.61 -26.58 -64.90
CA LEU A 17 -5.71 -25.61 -64.81
C LEU A 17 -5.24 -24.49 -63.88
N LEU A 18 -5.00 -23.34 -64.48
CA LEU A 18 -4.68 -22.09 -63.82
C LEU A 18 -5.97 -21.51 -63.20
N LEU A 19 -6.39 -22.03 -62.03
CA LEU A 19 -7.29 -21.30 -61.13
C LEU A 19 -6.53 -21.04 -59.83
N GLY A 20 -5.75 -19.96 -59.84
CA GLY A 20 -5.08 -19.44 -58.65
C GLY A 20 -5.88 -18.29 -58.08
N SER A 21 -6.89 -18.59 -57.25
CA SER A 21 -7.42 -17.60 -56.32
C SER A 21 -7.10 -18.07 -54.91
N LEU A 22 -6.10 -17.43 -54.30
CA LEU A 22 -5.91 -17.48 -52.86
C LEU A 22 -7.05 -16.65 -52.25
N LEU A 23 -8.21 -17.26 -52.03
CA LEU A 23 -9.31 -16.60 -51.32
C LEU A 23 -8.95 -16.57 -49.83
N LEU A 24 -8.34 -15.48 -49.37
CA LEU A 24 -8.46 -15.06 -47.98
C LEU A 24 -9.78 -14.28 -47.87
N THR A 25 -10.78 -14.90 -47.27
CA THR A 25 -12.00 -14.17 -46.86
C THR A 25 -11.91 -13.94 -45.36
N MET A 26 -11.68 -12.70 -44.93
CA MET A 26 -11.90 -12.29 -43.54
C MET A 26 -13.41 -12.05 -43.37
N GLY A 27 -14.13 -13.09 -42.96
CA GLY A 27 -15.51 -12.93 -42.49
C GLY A 27 -15.55 -12.55 -41.01
N ALA A 28 -16.73 -12.20 -40.49
CA ALA A 28 -16.95 -11.91 -39.06
C ALA A 28 -16.60 -13.08 -38.10
N VAL A 29 -16.22 -14.23 -38.64
CA VAL A 29 -15.90 -15.50 -37.97
C VAL A 29 -14.57 -16.03 -38.55
N GLY A 30 -13.43 -15.67 -37.96
CA GLY A 30 -12.17 -16.38 -38.17
C GLY A 30 -11.46 -16.20 -39.53
N GLN A 31 -10.28 -16.84 -39.64
CA GLN A 31 -9.52 -16.95 -40.89
C GLN A 31 -9.73 -18.35 -41.47
N GLN A 32 -10.12 -18.44 -42.74
CA GLN A 32 -10.21 -19.70 -43.48
C GLN A 32 -9.15 -19.75 -44.59
N ILE A 33 -8.43 -20.87 -44.68
CA ILE A 33 -7.44 -21.15 -45.72
C ILE A 33 -7.71 -22.52 -46.35
N SER A 34 -7.61 -22.62 -47.67
CA SER A 34 -7.67 -23.91 -48.39
C SER A 34 -6.30 -24.27 -48.94
N LEU A 35 -5.85 -25.49 -48.69
CA LEU A 35 -4.54 -26.02 -49.07
C LEU A 35 -4.72 -27.23 -49.98
N ILE A 36 -4.03 -27.24 -51.11
CA ILE A 36 -4.02 -28.39 -52.03
C ILE A 36 -2.76 -29.20 -51.75
N TYR A 37 -2.91 -30.51 -51.54
CA TYR A 37 -1.82 -31.43 -51.26
C TYR A 37 -1.87 -32.65 -52.20
N SER A 38 -0.70 -33.09 -52.67
CA SER A 38 -0.55 -34.31 -53.46
C SER A 38 0.68 -35.10 -53.03
N THR A 39 0.57 -36.43 -53.05
CA THR A 39 1.69 -37.36 -52.86
C THR A 39 2.24 -37.82 -54.21
N ASP A 40 3.46 -38.36 -54.22
CA ASP A 40 4.05 -38.98 -55.42
C ASP A 40 3.32 -40.26 -55.87
N LEU A 41 2.43 -40.78 -55.02
CA LEU A 41 1.58 -41.95 -55.30
C LEU A 41 0.22 -41.57 -55.90
N GLY A 42 0.02 -40.30 -56.27
CA GLY A 42 -1.21 -39.82 -56.91
C GLY A 42 -2.40 -39.62 -55.96
N LYS A 43 -2.19 -39.66 -54.63
CA LYS A 43 -3.22 -39.27 -53.66
C LYS A 43 -3.27 -37.76 -53.52
N ASN A 44 -4.43 -37.17 -53.82
CA ASN A 44 -4.68 -35.73 -53.80
C ASN A 44 -5.79 -35.37 -52.79
N CYS A 45 -5.61 -34.31 -52.04
CA CYS A 45 -6.65 -33.77 -51.18
C CYS A 45 -6.62 -32.23 -51.10
N ILE A 46 -7.77 -31.67 -50.73
CA ILE A 46 -7.90 -30.28 -50.30
C ILE A 46 -8.11 -30.31 -48.79
N ILE A 47 -7.24 -29.63 -48.05
CA ILE A 47 -7.37 -29.43 -46.60
C ILE A 47 -7.83 -27.98 -46.39
N ARG A 48 -8.99 -27.81 -45.77
CA ARG A 48 -9.41 -26.50 -45.26
C ARG A 48 -9.03 -26.38 -43.80
N VAL A 49 -8.41 -25.26 -43.45
CA VAL A 49 -8.07 -24.89 -42.08
C VAL A 49 -8.88 -23.66 -41.75
N ASN A 50 -9.67 -23.72 -40.69
CA ASN A 50 -10.44 -22.60 -40.17
C ASN A 50 -10.05 -22.34 -38.72
N THR A 51 -9.75 -21.11 -38.37
CA THR A 51 -9.40 -20.72 -36.99
C THR A 51 -10.53 -19.93 -36.36
N GLY A 52 -10.99 -20.37 -35.19
CA GLY A 52 -11.96 -19.64 -34.37
C GLY A 52 -11.39 -18.38 -33.72
N LYS A 53 -12.27 -17.59 -33.12
CA LYS A 53 -11.87 -16.48 -32.21
C LYS A 53 -11.40 -17.04 -30.88
N ILE A 54 -10.72 -16.22 -30.10
CA ILE A 54 -10.44 -16.55 -28.70
C ILE A 54 -11.73 -16.49 -27.89
N TYR A 55 -11.93 -17.51 -27.07
CA TYR A 55 -12.98 -17.60 -26.08
C TYR A 55 -12.40 -18.28 -24.84
N ASP A 56 -12.57 -17.67 -23.66
CA ASP A 56 -12.15 -18.28 -22.39
C ASP A 56 -10.67 -18.78 -22.42
N ASN A 57 -9.78 -17.94 -22.96
CA ASN A 57 -8.35 -18.25 -23.17
C ASN A 57 -8.10 -19.49 -24.02
N LYS A 58 -9.00 -19.79 -24.95
CA LYS A 58 -8.89 -20.91 -25.89
C LYS A 58 -9.24 -20.46 -27.28
N PHE A 59 -8.74 -21.16 -28.29
CA PHE A 59 -9.26 -21.06 -29.64
C PHE A 59 -9.27 -22.43 -30.30
N ASP A 60 -10.20 -22.59 -31.25
CA ASP A 60 -10.34 -23.81 -32.02
C ASP A 60 -9.68 -23.66 -33.39
N VAL A 61 -9.11 -24.76 -33.87
CA VAL A 61 -8.71 -24.94 -35.26
C VAL A 61 -9.47 -26.13 -35.83
N ASP A 62 -10.32 -25.85 -36.79
CA ASP A 62 -11.10 -26.85 -37.51
C ASP A 62 -10.40 -27.21 -38.81
N PHE A 63 -10.20 -28.51 -39.00
CA PHE A 63 -9.69 -29.10 -40.23
C PHE A 63 -10.81 -29.83 -40.95
N GLN A 64 -10.89 -29.63 -42.26
CA GLN A 64 -11.74 -30.43 -43.13
C GLN A 64 -10.88 -30.95 -44.28
N VAL A 65 -11.03 -32.23 -44.61
CA VAL A 65 -10.36 -32.82 -45.78
C VAL A 65 -11.39 -33.24 -46.81
N THR A 66 -11.10 -32.94 -48.07
CA THR A 66 -11.82 -33.47 -49.23
C THR A 66 -10.81 -34.15 -50.13
N TRP A 67 -10.90 -35.48 -50.23
CA TRP A 67 -10.13 -36.24 -51.21
C TRP A 67 -10.61 -35.89 -52.62
N VAL A 68 -9.68 -35.74 -53.55
CA VAL A 68 -10.00 -35.36 -54.93
C VAL A 68 -9.29 -36.26 -55.94
N SER A 69 -9.90 -36.44 -57.11
CA SER A 69 -9.26 -37.03 -58.28
C SER A 69 -8.23 -36.07 -58.91
N ASP A 70 -7.48 -36.55 -59.91
CA ASP A 70 -6.49 -35.74 -60.65
C ASP A 70 -7.09 -34.50 -61.35
N ASP A 71 -8.39 -34.52 -61.64
CA ASP A 71 -9.14 -33.37 -62.17
C ASP A 71 -9.79 -32.50 -61.06
N MET A 72 -9.33 -32.65 -59.81
CA MET A 72 -9.75 -31.90 -58.63
C MET A 72 -11.24 -32.04 -58.26
N LYS A 73 -11.89 -33.13 -58.68
CA LYS A 73 -13.26 -33.43 -58.28
C LYS A 73 -13.29 -34.24 -56.98
N PRO A 74 -14.22 -33.96 -56.05
CA PRO A 74 -14.37 -34.74 -54.82
C PRO A 74 -14.57 -36.24 -55.11
N ILE A 75 -13.86 -37.08 -54.35
CA ILE A 75 -14.00 -38.55 -54.37
C ILE A 75 -14.32 -39.06 -52.97
N LYS A 76 -15.00 -40.22 -52.91
CA LYS A 76 -15.30 -40.90 -51.65
C LYS A 76 -14.13 -41.81 -51.27
N ASP A 77 -13.31 -41.40 -50.31
CA ASP A 77 -12.26 -42.21 -49.70
C ASP A 77 -12.49 -42.20 -48.19
N GLN A 78 -12.93 -43.32 -47.63
CA GLN A 78 -13.27 -43.45 -46.21
C GLN A 78 -12.11 -43.99 -45.37
N ASN A 79 -11.06 -44.50 -46.01
CA ASN A 79 -9.96 -45.18 -45.33
C ASN A 79 -8.77 -44.22 -45.12
N SER A 80 -8.40 -43.50 -46.17
CA SER A 80 -7.27 -42.56 -46.15
C SER A 80 -7.45 -41.46 -45.12
N VAL A 81 -6.39 -41.13 -44.39
CA VAL A 81 -6.40 -40.01 -43.43
C VAL A 81 -5.29 -39.02 -43.74
N VAL A 82 -5.54 -37.76 -43.40
CA VAL A 82 -4.49 -36.79 -43.15
C VAL A 82 -4.12 -36.89 -41.67
N CYS A 83 -2.82 -36.84 -41.37
CA CYS A 83 -2.37 -36.82 -39.99
C CYS A 83 -1.15 -35.93 -39.78
N PHE A 84 -0.82 -35.66 -38.52
CA PHE A 84 0.40 -34.96 -38.11
C PHE A 84 0.70 -35.26 -36.64
N GLU A 85 1.99 -35.22 -36.29
CA GLU A 85 2.42 -35.31 -34.89
C GLU A 85 2.14 -34.00 -34.15
N SER A 86 1.52 -34.09 -32.98
CA SER A 86 1.18 -32.92 -32.17
C SER A 86 2.41 -32.14 -31.71
N SER A 87 3.53 -32.83 -31.45
CA SER A 87 4.82 -32.22 -31.07
C SER A 87 5.49 -31.42 -32.18
N LYS A 88 5.11 -31.65 -33.45
CA LYS A 88 5.69 -30.98 -34.63
C LYS A 88 4.89 -29.77 -35.10
N ILE A 89 3.80 -29.41 -34.40
CA ILE A 89 3.08 -28.17 -34.67
C ILE A 89 4.02 -26.99 -34.43
N TRP A 90 4.14 -26.11 -35.42
CA TRP A 90 4.96 -24.91 -35.31
C TRP A 90 4.10 -23.70 -34.95
N SER A 91 4.59 -22.87 -34.05
CA SER A 91 4.04 -21.56 -33.74
C SER A 91 5.15 -20.54 -33.54
N ASP A 92 4.87 -19.28 -33.85
CA ASP A 92 5.70 -18.13 -33.47
C ASP A 92 5.48 -17.69 -32.01
N GLN A 93 4.44 -18.21 -31.33
CA GLN A 93 4.10 -17.92 -29.94
C GLN A 93 4.07 -19.19 -29.08
N LYS A 94 5.03 -20.10 -29.32
CA LYS A 94 5.03 -21.46 -28.75
C LYS A 94 4.98 -21.50 -27.23
N ASP A 95 5.57 -20.52 -26.54
CA ASP A 95 5.62 -20.47 -25.08
C ASP A 95 4.28 -20.05 -24.46
N PHE A 96 3.40 -19.45 -25.26
CA PHE A 96 2.11 -18.90 -24.81
C PHE A 96 0.91 -19.75 -25.24
N ILE A 97 1.12 -20.88 -25.92
CA ILE A 97 0.02 -21.77 -26.30
C ILE A 97 0.30 -23.22 -25.96
N SER A 98 -0.74 -23.95 -25.58
CA SER A 98 -0.66 -25.39 -25.36
C SER A 98 -1.83 -26.11 -26.03
N LEU A 99 -1.54 -27.23 -26.66
CA LEU A 99 -2.58 -28.07 -27.27
C LEU A 99 -3.36 -28.80 -26.16
N VAL A 100 -4.69 -28.77 -26.22
CA VAL A 100 -5.56 -29.44 -25.24
C VAL A 100 -5.60 -30.97 -25.43
N SER A 101 -5.37 -31.45 -26.65
CA SER A 101 -5.37 -32.89 -26.95
C SER A 101 -4.14 -33.61 -26.41
N THR A 102 -4.33 -34.83 -25.89
CA THR A 102 -3.27 -35.75 -25.48
C THR A 102 -2.83 -36.69 -26.60
N ASP A 103 -3.47 -36.63 -27.78
CA ASP A 103 -3.13 -37.46 -28.94
C ASP A 103 -1.70 -37.12 -29.44
N LYS A 104 -0.82 -38.14 -29.51
CA LYS A 104 0.52 -37.98 -30.10
C LYS A 104 0.47 -37.70 -31.60
N VAL A 105 -0.50 -38.30 -32.28
CA VAL A 105 -0.77 -38.12 -33.71
C VAL A 105 -2.23 -37.77 -33.89
N ILE A 106 -2.49 -36.62 -34.49
CA ILE A 106 -3.84 -36.18 -34.82
C ILE A 106 -4.15 -36.68 -36.23
N THR A 107 -5.27 -37.41 -36.37
CA THR A 107 -5.70 -38.01 -37.64
C THR A 107 -7.12 -37.56 -37.99
N PHE A 108 -7.39 -37.31 -39.28
CA PHE A 108 -8.71 -36.94 -39.76
C PHE A 108 -8.96 -37.32 -41.22
N ASN A 109 -10.19 -37.77 -41.50
CA ASN A 109 -10.75 -38.00 -42.84
C ASN A 109 -12.10 -37.26 -43.03
N SER A 110 -12.44 -36.42 -42.07
CA SER A 110 -13.64 -35.61 -42.01
C SER A 110 -13.32 -34.38 -41.16
N ASP A 111 -14.34 -33.61 -40.81
CA ASP A 111 -14.21 -32.49 -39.89
C ASP A 111 -13.55 -32.93 -38.58
N LYS A 112 -12.46 -32.25 -38.21
CA LYS A 112 -11.70 -32.49 -36.99
C LYS A 112 -11.37 -31.15 -36.37
N LYS A 113 -11.84 -30.96 -35.14
CA LYS A 113 -11.51 -29.83 -34.30
C LYS A 113 -10.33 -30.17 -33.39
N ILE A 114 -9.40 -29.24 -33.24
CA ILE A 114 -8.43 -29.21 -32.14
C ILE A 114 -8.52 -27.88 -31.42
N THR A 115 -8.19 -27.88 -30.14
CA THR A 115 -8.27 -26.67 -29.29
C THR A 115 -6.92 -26.41 -28.67
N PHE A 116 -6.54 -25.13 -28.63
CA PHE A 116 -5.37 -24.65 -27.92
C PHE A 116 -5.82 -23.81 -26.72
N ASN A 117 -5.13 -23.93 -25.59
CA ASN A 117 -5.14 -22.91 -24.56
C ASN A 117 -4.16 -21.80 -24.95
N VAL A 118 -4.48 -20.58 -24.57
CA VAL A 118 -3.63 -19.40 -24.65
C VAL A 118 -3.28 -19.00 -23.23
N SER A 119 -2.01 -18.76 -22.97
CA SER A 119 -1.55 -18.19 -21.70
C SER A 119 -2.16 -16.80 -21.55
N GLU A 120 -2.59 -16.49 -20.35
CA GLU A 120 -3.11 -15.16 -20.04
C GLU A 120 -2.01 -14.09 -20.09
N GLU A 121 -0.73 -14.50 -19.94
CA GLU A 121 0.45 -13.64 -20.06
C GLU A 121 0.76 -13.18 -21.50
N PHE A 122 -0.04 -13.62 -22.48
CA PHE A 122 0.19 -13.31 -23.88
C PHE A 122 -0.15 -11.84 -24.20
N LEU A 123 0.88 -11.05 -24.54
CA LEU A 123 0.77 -9.62 -24.86
C LEU A 123 0.75 -9.31 -26.38
N GLY A 124 0.73 -10.32 -27.24
CA GLY A 124 0.77 -10.14 -28.69
C GLY A 124 -0.61 -9.95 -29.35
N ASP A 125 -0.63 -9.44 -30.57
CA ASP A 125 -1.88 -9.20 -31.31
C ASP A 125 -2.35 -10.42 -32.11
N SER A 126 -1.47 -11.41 -32.32
CA SER A 126 -1.80 -12.60 -33.11
C SER A 126 -0.90 -13.80 -32.85
N ILE A 127 -1.46 -14.99 -33.08
CA ILE A 127 -0.77 -16.28 -32.97
C ILE A 127 -0.71 -16.93 -34.34
N GLY A 128 0.50 -17.22 -34.79
CA GLY A 128 0.78 -17.92 -36.03
C GLY A 128 0.91 -19.43 -35.83
N LEU A 129 0.30 -20.21 -36.73
CA LEU A 129 0.37 -21.67 -36.71
C LEU A 129 0.70 -22.27 -38.08
N LYS A 130 1.47 -23.36 -38.06
CA LYS A 130 1.71 -24.25 -39.20
C LYS A 130 1.59 -25.71 -38.76
N PHE A 131 0.94 -26.51 -39.58
CA PHE A 131 0.69 -27.93 -39.32
C PHE A 131 1.44 -28.80 -40.34
N PRO A 132 2.25 -29.77 -39.91
CA PRO A 132 3.05 -30.61 -40.80
C PRO A 132 2.23 -31.81 -41.29
N PHE A 133 1.23 -31.54 -42.14
CA PHE A 133 0.35 -32.59 -42.67
C PHE A 133 1.12 -33.66 -43.45
N VAL A 134 0.78 -34.92 -43.18
CA VAL A 134 1.21 -36.10 -43.91
C VAL A 134 0.01 -37.00 -44.21
N TYR A 135 0.18 -37.90 -45.18
CA TYR A 135 -0.82 -38.89 -45.58
C TYR A 135 -0.57 -40.22 -44.85
N ALA A 136 -1.64 -40.91 -44.45
CA ALA A 136 -1.58 -42.33 -44.10
C ALA A 136 -2.77 -43.08 -44.75
N PRO A 137 -2.58 -44.34 -45.18
CA PRO A 137 -3.61 -45.10 -45.90
C PRO A 137 -4.79 -45.54 -45.01
N ALA A 138 -4.60 -45.57 -43.69
CA ALA A 138 -5.65 -45.85 -42.71
C ALA A 138 -5.34 -45.19 -41.37
N ALA A 139 -6.38 -44.87 -40.58
CA ALA A 139 -6.23 -44.31 -39.23
C ALA A 139 -5.43 -45.23 -38.29
N SER A 140 -5.58 -46.56 -38.42
CA SER A 140 -4.91 -47.56 -37.57
C SER A 140 -3.38 -47.58 -37.70
N VAL A 141 -2.85 -47.16 -38.85
CA VAL A 141 -1.39 -47.13 -39.12
C VAL A 141 -0.80 -45.73 -39.02
N ALA A 142 -1.62 -44.70 -38.86
CA ALA A 142 -1.18 -43.31 -38.87
C ALA A 142 -0.18 -42.97 -37.73
N ALA A 143 -0.16 -43.75 -36.65
CA ALA A 143 0.82 -43.59 -35.56
C ALA A 143 2.23 -44.10 -35.92
N SER A 144 2.37 -44.92 -36.96
CA SER A 144 3.65 -45.45 -37.45
C SER A 144 4.26 -44.49 -38.46
N SER A 145 5.45 -43.96 -38.16
CA SER A 145 6.18 -43.06 -39.06
C SER A 145 6.61 -43.74 -40.36
N ALA A 146 6.74 -45.07 -40.38
CA ALA A 146 7.05 -45.85 -41.59
C ALA A 146 5.87 -45.91 -42.58
N ASP A 147 4.64 -45.79 -42.08
CA ASP A 147 3.41 -45.85 -42.88
C ASP A 147 2.88 -44.46 -43.28
N GLN A 148 3.55 -43.40 -42.80
CA GLN A 148 3.27 -42.02 -43.19
C GLN A 148 4.00 -41.66 -44.49
N VAL A 149 3.29 -41.02 -45.41
CA VAL A 149 3.85 -40.52 -46.67
C VAL A 149 3.77 -39.00 -46.67
N ALA A 150 4.91 -38.35 -46.93
CA ALA A 150 4.95 -36.91 -47.09
C ALA A 150 4.19 -36.48 -48.35
N PHE A 151 3.50 -35.35 -48.29
CA PHE A 151 2.99 -34.72 -49.50
C PHE A 151 4.14 -34.03 -50.24
N SER A 152 4.41 -34.49 -51.47
CA SER A 152 5.47 -33.96 -52.32
C SER A 152 5.10 -32.65 -53.00
N PHE A 153 3.80 -32.39 -53.18
CA PHE A 153 3.27 -31.12 -53.67
C PHE A 153 2.33 -30.50 -52.65
N LYS A 154 2.45 -29.18 -52.47
CA LYS A 154 1.55 -28.35 -51.67
C LYS A 154 1.35 -26.98 -52.28
N ARG A 155 0.10 -26.47 -52.24
CA ARG A 155 -0.23 -25.10 -52.69
C ARG A 155 -1.14 -24.40 -51.67
N PRO A 156 -0.76 -23.18 -51.21
CA PRO A 156 0.50 -22.48 -51.46
C PRO A 156 1.72 -23.24 -50.89
N LYS A 157 2.92 -22.97 -51.42
CA LYS A 157 4.17 -23.65 -51.00
C LYS A 157 4.46 -23.41 -49.51
N GLU A 158 4.18 -22.19 -49.07
CA GLU A 158 4.18 -21.81 -47.67
C GLU A 158 2.79 -21.33 -47.29
N TYR A 159 2.33 -21.75 -46.12
CA TYR A 159 1.13 -21.22 -45.51
C TYR A 159 1.42 -20.99 -44.02
N LYS A 160 0.65 -20.06 -43.44
CA LYS A 160 0.60 -19.75 -42.02
C LYS A 160 -0.84 -19.35 -41.75
N THR A 161 -1.48 -19.99 -40.79
CA THR A 161 -2.79 -19.53 -40.28
C THR A 161 -2.55 -18.62 -39.09
N ILE A 162 -3.40 -17.62 -38.93
CA ILE A 162 -3.27 -16.55 -37.95
C ILE A 162 -4.56 -16.50 -37.14
N VAL A 163 -4.41 -16.54 -35.83
CA VAL A 163 -5.47 -16.26 -34.86
C VAL A 163 -5.23 -14.84 -34.36
N ALA A 164 -6.17 -13.93 -34.60
CA ALA A 164 -6.12 -12.60 -34.01
C ALA A 164 -6.51 -12.68 -32.53
N VAL A 165 -5.80 -11.94 -31.69
CA VAL A 165 -6.08 -11.79 -30.25
C VAL A 165 -6.43 -10.35 -30.01
N MET A 166 -7.69 -10.07 -29.65
CA MET A 166 -8.11 -8.69 -29.40
C MET A 166 -7.76 -8.26 -27.97
N PRO A 167 -7.46 -6.96 -27.74
CA PRO A 167 -7.27 -6.45 -26.38
C PRO A 167 -8.44 -6.80 -25.46
N GLY A 168 -8.15 -7.42 -24.32
CA GLY A 168 -9.16 -7.82 -23.33
C GLY A 168 -9.93 -9.10 -23.63
N GLU A 169 -9.59 -9.88 -24.68
CA GLU A 169 -10.19 -11.20 -24.92
C GLU A 169 -9.69 -12.28 -23.95
N LEU A 170 -8.47 -12.12 -23.43
CA LEU A 170 -7.91 -12.97 -22.40
C LEU A 170 -8.49 -12.58 -21.05
N LYS A 171 -8.87 -13.60 -20.29
CA LYS A 171 -9.43 -13.50 -18.96
C LYS A 171 -8.43 -14.06 -17.97
N ASP A 172 -8.39 -13.44 -16.82
CA ASP A 172 -7.67 -13.97 -15.69
C ASP A 172 -8.24 -15.32 -15.24
N LYS A 173 -7.37 -16.29 -15.01
CA LYS A 173 -7.68 -17.62 -14.51
C LYS A 173 -6.79 -18.06 -13.36
N THR A 174 -5.76 -17.29 -13.01
CA THR A 174 -4.80 -17.72 -12.00
C THR A 174 -4.83 -16.78 -10.80
N PRO A 175 -4.71 -17.33 -9.58
CA PRO A 175 -4.63 -16.49 -8.41
C PRO A 175 -3.22 -15.86 -8.28
N PRO A 176 -3.11 -14.71 -7.60
CA PRO A 176 -1.86 -13.99 -7.44
C PRO A 176 -0.81 -14.82 -6.70
N THR A 177 0.48 -14.60 -6.98
CA THR A 177 1.56 -15.26 -6.22
C THR A 177 1.72 -14.65 -4.83
N LEU A 178 2.23 -15.42 -3.86
CA LEU A 178 2.51 -14.94 -2.50
C LEU A 178 3.76 -15.58 -1.92
N THR A 179 4.78 -14.78 -1.63
CA THR A 179 6.02 -15.19 -0.96
C THR A 179 6.35 -14.23 0.17
N TYR A 180 6.64 -14.73 1.37
CA TYR A 180 7.11 -13.88 2.49
C TYR A 180 8.59 -13.55 2.30
N LEU A 181 8.94 -12.27 2.27
CA LEU A 181 10.34 -11.82 2.35
C LEU A 181 10.77 -11.62 3.80
N LEU A 182 9.84 -11.12 4.64
CA LEU A 182 10.00 -11.05 6.09
C LEU A 182 8.73 -11.57 6.78
N PRO A 183 8.86 -12.27 7.93
CA PRO A 183 10.12 -12.76 8.51
C PRO A 183 10.80 -13.83 7.64
N GLU A 184 12.13 -13.86 7.63
CA GLU A 184 12.89 -14.86 6.89
C GLU A 184 12.61 -16.29 7.41
N GLY A 185 12.77 -17.29 6.54
CA GLY A 185 12.58 -18.71 6.87
C GLY A 185 11.12 -19.16 6.97
N VAL A 186 10.14 -18.25 6.94
CA VAL A 186 8.70 -18.59 6.98
C VAL A 186 8.30 -19.48 5.80
N ASN A 187 8.81 -19.22 4.59
CA ASN A 187 8.52 -20.06 3.43
C ASN A 187 9.12 -21.48 3.54
N ASP A 188 10.15 -21.65 4.38
CA ASP A 188 10.78 -22.93 4.69
C ASP A 188 10.11 -23.64 5.88
N GLY A 189 9.01 -23.09 6.40
CA GLY A 189 8.26 -23.64 7.53
C GLY A 189 8.86 -23.29 8.89
N MET A 190 9.79 -22.35 8.96
CA MET A 190 10.30 -21.87 10.25
C MET A 190 9.21 -21.11 11.01
N LYS A 191 9.27 -21.20 12.33
CA LYS A 191 8.38 -20.48 13.25
C LYS A 191 9.18 -19.36 13.92
N PRO A 192 9.03 -18.10 13.50
CA PRO A 192 9.79 -17.01 14.08
C PRO A 192 9.47 -16.80 15.56
N ILE A 193 10.43 -16.27 16.29
CA ILE A 193 10.30 -15.89 17.70
C ILE A 193 10.82 -14.47 17.82
N THR A 194 10.08 -13.61 18.52
CA THR A 194 10.46 -12.23 18.79
C THR A 194 10.10 -11.87 20.22
N GLU A 195 10.81 -10.90 20.80
CA GLU A 195 10.43 -10.27 22.07
C GLU A 195 9.73 -8.92 21.85
N ILE A 196 9.67 -8.49 20.60
CA ILE A 196 9.06 -7.23 20.16
C ILE A 196 7.56 -7.49 19.94
N PRO A 197 6.65 -6.61 20.43
CA PRO A 197 5.21 -6.80 20.34
C PRO A 197 4.62 -6.52 18.95
N PHE A 198 5.43 -6.61 17.90
CA PHE A 198 5.02 -6.51 16.50
C PHE A 198 6.00 -7.29 15.60
N VAL A 199 5.64 -7.47 14.34
CA VAL A 199 6.50 -8.05 13.31
C VAL A 199 6.28 -7.37 11.97
N ASP A 200 7.37 -6.99 11.31
CA ASP A 200 7.32 -6.54 9.92
C ASP A 200 7.10 -7.73 9.00
N VAL A 201 6.04 -7.64 8.21
CA VAL A 201 5.69 -8.62 7.19
C VAL A 201 5.91 -7.98 5.83
N LYS A 202 6.96 -8.43 5.16
CA LYS A 202 7.23 -8.09 3.75
C LYS A 202 6.78 -9.24 2.87
N ILE A 203 6.01 -8.94 1.83
CA ILE A 203 5.45 -9.91 0.91
C ILE A 203 5.84 -9.52 -0.52
N GLN A 204 6.35 -10.48 -1.26
CA GLN A 204 6.45 -10.40 -2.71
C GLN A 204 5.22 -11.07 -3.34
N SER A 205 4.52 -10.34 -4.20
CA SER A 205 3.31 -10.80 -4.88
C SER A 205 3.22 -10.20 -6.27
N SER A 206 2.82 -11.02 -7.23
CA SER A 206 2.60 -10.63 -8.62
C SER A 206 1.40 -11.34 -9.20
N ASP A 207 0.71 -10.64 -10.09
CA ASP A 207 -0.36 -11.16 -10.96
C ASP A 207 -0.30 -10.42 -12.30
N PHE A 208 -0.67 -11.09 -13.39
CA PHE A 208 -0.59 -10.50 -14.72
C PHE A 208 -1.64 -9.41 -14.98
N PHE A 209 -2.87 -9.59 -14.46
CA PHE A 209 -3.94 -8.58 -14.54
C PHE A 209 -3.86 -7.56 -13.42
N GLY A 210 -3.05 -7.84 -12.41
CA GLY A 210 -2.62 -6.91 -11.37
C GLY A 210 -3.26 -7.19 -10.03
N ILE A 211 -2.60 -6.69 -8.99
CA ILE A 211 -3.04 -6.87 -7.60
C ILE A 211 -4.00 -5.75 -7.21
N LYS A 212 -5.14 -6.13 -6.63
CA LYS A 212 -6.15 -5.18 -6.12
C LYS A 212 -5.92 -4.84 -4.65
N SER A 213 -5.58 -5.83 -3.83
CA SER A 213 -5.35 -5.62 -2.40
C SER A 213 -4.42 -6.66 -1.80
N VAL A 214 -3.56 -6.22 -0.89
CA VAL A 214 -2.77 -7.09 -0.01
C VAL A 214 -3.13 -6.74 1.43
N MET A 215 -3.54 -7.75 2.20
CA MET A 215 -3.87 -7.59 3.62
C MET A 215 -3.11 -8.61 4.45
N VAL A 216 -2.64 -8.22 5.62
CA VAL A 216 -2.08 -9.13 6.61
C VAL A 216 -2.79 -8.93 7.94
N ASN A 217 -3.45 -9.95 8.47
CA ASN A 217 -4.30 -9.87 9.66
C ASN A 217 -5.34 -8.71 9.58
N ASN A 218 -5.94 -8.52 8.39
CA ASN A 218 -6.87 -7.43 8.07
C ASN A 218 -6.25 -6.01 8.04
N ILE A 219 -4.93 -5.89 8.09
CA ILE A 219 -4.21 -4.62 7.93
C ILE A 219 -3.78 -4.52 6.46
N PRO A 220 -4.15 -3.44 5.73
CA PRO A 220 -3.70 -3.26 4.35
C PRO A 220 -2.18 -3.05 4.31
N ALA A 221 -1.50 -3.74 3.41
CA ALA A 221 -0.07 -3.60 3.24
C ALA A 221 0.29 -2.48 2.26
N ASN A 222 1.29 -1.69 2.61
CA ASN A 222 1.78 -0.60 1.78
C ASN A 222 2.63 -1.16 0.65
N GLN A 223 2.31 -0.79 -0.59
CA GLN A 223 3.14 -1.13 -1.74
C GLN A 223 4.37 -0.22 -1.76
N ILE A 224 5.56 -0.81 -1.65
CA ILE A 224 6.84 -0.07 -1.65
C ILE A 224 7.51 -0.14 -3.02
N GLN A 225 7.31 -1.24 -3.73
CA GLN A 225 7.75 -1.44 -5.12
C GLN A 225 6.68 -2.24 -5.88
N ASP A 226 6.77 -2.32 -7.20
CA ASP A 226 5.75 -2.89 -8.08
C ASP A 226 5.18 -4.24 -7.61
N SER A 227 5.99 -5.10 -6.98
CA SER A 227 5.55 -6.40 -6.45
C SER A 227 5.84 -6.62 -4.97
N ILE A 228 6.24 -5.58 -4.22
CA ILE A 228 6.62 -5.70 -2.80
C ILE A 228 5.68 -4.88 -1.93
N TYR A 229 5.13 -5.55 -0.93
CA TYR A 229 4.19 -4.99 0.03
C TYR A 229 4.75 -5.17 1.44
N GLU A 230 4.60 -4.16 2.28
CA GLU A 230 5.08 -4.17 3.67
C GLU A 230 3.99 -3.72 4.62
N VAL A 231 3.91 -4.39 5.77
CA VAL A 231 3.00 -4.06 6.85
C VAL A 231 3.55 -4.53 8.19
N GLU A 232 3.44 -3.68 9.20
CA GLU A 232 3.73 -4.04 10.57
C GLU A 232 2.49 -4.71 11.19
N VAL A 233 2.67 -5.93 11.72
CA VAL A 233 1.59 -6.71 12.35
C VAL A 233 1.81 -6.76 13.86
N PRO A 234 0.87 -6.24 14.67
CA PRO A 234 0.99 -6.29 16.12
C PRO A 234 0.88 -7.73 16.63
N LEU A 235 1.66 -8.05 17.66
CA LEU A 235 1.75 -9.35 18.30
C LEU A 235 1.37 -9.27 19.77
N LYS A 236 0.59 -10.25 20.23
CA LYS A 236 0.27 -10.44 21.64
C LYS A 236 1.46 -11.09 22.37
N VAL A 237 2.05 -10.33 23.30
CA VAL A 237 3.19 -10.77 24.12
C VAL A 237 2.83 -11.95 25.02
N GLY A 238 3.69 -12.96 25.05
CA GLY A 238 3.51 -14.20 25.80
C GLY A 238 2.64 -15.24 25.11
N TYR A 239 2.28 -15.03 23.83
CA TYR A 239 1.44 -15.92 23.05
C TYR A 239 2.08 -16.26 21.71
N GLU A 240 1.62 -17.38 21.15
CA GLU A 240 1.76 -17.65 19.72
C GLU A 240 0.71 -16.84 18.97
N ASN A 241 1.18 -16.06 18.01
CA ASN A 241 0.39 -15.19 17.16
C ASN A 241 0.31 -15.81 15.78
N LYS A 242 -0.89 -15.77 15.20
CA LYS A 242 -1.13 -16.24 13.84
C LYS A 242 -1.11 -15.03 12.90
N VAL A 243 -0.29 -15.11 11.86
CA VAL A 243 -0.20 -14.08 10.81
C VAL A 243 -0.78 -14.68 9.53
N VAL A 244 -1.80 -14.04 8.98
CA VAL A 244 -2.50 -14.48 7.77
C VAL A 244 -2.39 -13.39 6.73
N ALA A 245 -1.74 -13.69 5.60
CA ALA A 245 -1.71 -12.82 4.44
C ALA A 245 -2.78 -13.24 3.43
N VAL A 246 -3.57 -12.29 2.95
CA VAL A 246 -4.62 -12.46 1.95
C VAL A 246 -4.37 -11.46 0.83
N ILE A 247 -4.21 -11.98 -0.39
CA ILE A 247 -3.97 -11.19 -1.59
C ILE A 247 -5.11 -11.41 -2.54
N THR A 248 -5.66 -10.33 -3.07
CA THR A 248 -6.76 -10.34 -4.03
C THR A 248 -6.31 -9.60 -5.29
N ASP A 249 -6.46 -10.19 -6.46
CA ASP A 249 -6.23 -9.53 -7.74
C ASP A 249 -7.44 -8.69 -8.21
N VAL A 250 -7.29 -8.04 -9.36
CA VAL A 250 -8.33 -7.18 -9.97
C VAL A 250 -9.56 -7.99 -10.41
N SER A 251 -9.36 -9.25 -10.81
CA SER A 251 -10.38 -10.19 -11.26
C SER A 251 -11.13 -10.88 -10.12
N GLY A 252 -10.61 -10.76 -8.89
CA GLY A 252 -11.16 -11.28 -7.66
C GLY A 252 -10.66 -12.66 -7.25
N PHE A 253 -9.61 -13.23 -7.87
CA PHE A 253 -9.00 -14.42 -7.28
C PHE A 253 -8.19 -14.05 -6.04
N VAL A 254 -8.06 -15.03 -5.14
CA VAL A 254 -7.51 -14.83 -3.81
C VAL A 254 -6.44 -15.87 -3.54
N THR A 255 -5.27 -15.41 -3.07
CA THR A 255 -4.24 -16.25 -2.47
C THR A 255 -4.13 -15.94 -0.99
N GLN A 256 -4.16 -16.99 -0.17
CA GLN A 256 -4.00 -16.89 1.27
C GLN A 256 -2.86 -17.79 1.74
N LYS A 257 -1.95 -17.25 2.56
CA LYS A 257 -0.96 -18.01 3.32
C LYS A 257 -0.96 -17.55 4.77
N GLU A 258 -0.46 -18.42 5.65
CA GLU A 258 -0.37 -18.13 7.07
C GLU A 258 0.89 -18.72 7.69
N PHE A 259 1.37 -18.09 8.75
CA PHE A 259 2.42 -18.61 9.61
C PHE A 259 2.17 -18.25 11.07
N ALA A 260 2.86 -18.94 11.97
CA ALA A 260 2.82 -18.65 13.39
C ALA A 260 4.11 -17.98 13.84
N ILE A 261 4.02 -17.01 14.74
CA ILE A 261 5.15 -16.32 15.35
C ILE A 261 4.95 -16.23 16.87
N VAL A 262 5.97 -16.55 17.65
CA VAL A 262 5.91 -16.47 19.12
C VAL A 262 6.43 -15.12 19.57
N CYS A 263 5.62 -14.36 20.31
CA CYS A 263 6.09 -13.15 20.97
C CYS A 263 6.37 -13.49 22.45
N GLN A 264 7.63 -13.49 22.88
CA GLN A 264 8.03 -13.83 24.24
C GLN A 264 7.96 -12.62 25.17
N LYS A 265 7.73 -12.88 26.47
CA LYS A 265 7.80 -11.84 27.50
C LYS A 265 9.27 -11.53 27.79
N GLN A 266 9.64 -10.25 27.77
CA GLN A 266 10.96 -9.79 28.20
C GLN A 266 11.19 -10.17 29.67
N ASP A 267 12.15 -11.07 29.92
CA ASP A 267 12.47 -11.55 31.26
C ASP A 267 13.59 -10.69 31.87
N LEU A 268 13.21 -9.55 32.46
CA LEU A 268 14.11 -8.57 33.10
C LEU A 268 15.01 -9.13 34.23
N ARG A 269 14.81 -10.38 34.66
CA ARG A 269 15.56 -11.00 35.76
C ARG A 269 16.91 -11.58 35.35
N GLN A 270 17.14 -11.91 34.07
CA GLN A 270 18.41 -12.52 33.65
C GLN A 270 19.48 -11.48 33.25
N GLN A 271 19.10 -10.24 32.88
CA GLN A 271 20.06 -9.20 32.46
C GLN A 271 20.77 -8.49 33.63
N LEU A 272 20.25 -8.57 34.86
CA LEU A 272 20.89 -7.97 36.05
C LEU A 272 22.07 -8.79 36.61
N ALA A 273 22.26 -10.03 36.14
CA ALA A 273 23.27 -10.95 36.70
C ALA A 273 24.60 -10.99 35.92
N ALA A 274 24.71 -10.37 34.75
CA ALA A 274 25.86 -10.52 33.87
C ALA A 274 26.33 -9.19 33.27
N ALA A 275 26.80 -8.28 34.12
CA ALA A 275 27.55 -7.11 33.67
C ALA A 275 29.06 -7.36 33.81
N THR A 276 29.76 -7.65 32.70
CA THR A 276 31.01 -6.97 32.27
C THR A 276 31.36 -7.34 30.81
N PRO A 277 32.03 -6.46 30.03
CA PRO A 277 31.77 -6.27 28.59
C PRO A 277 32.95 -6.58 27.65
N VAL A 278 32.69 -6.99 26.40
CA VAL A 278 33.40 -6.55 25.16
C VAL A 278 32.50 -6.78 23.91
N GLN A 279 32.01 -5.66 23.37
CA GLN A 279 31.79 -5.24 21.96
C GLN A 279 31.49 -6.28 20.86
N ASP A 280 30.29 -6.22 20.26
CA ASP A 280 30.03 -5.39 19.06
C ASP A 280 28.51 -5.19 18.86
N GLU A 281 28.03 -3.98 19.14
CA GLU A 281 26.64 -3.53 18.96
C GLU A 281 26.50 -2.80 17.61
N VAL A 282 25.58 -3.24 16.75
CA VAL A 282 24.93 -2.32 15.81
C VAL A 282 23.80 -1.64 16.58
N LYS A 283 24.08 -0.44 17.07
CA LYS A 283 23.08 0.47 17.64
C LYS A 283 22.14 0.92 16.53
N GLU A 284 20.86 0.60 16.64
CA GLU A 284 19.85 1.50 16.08
C GLU A 284 19.97 2.82 16.83
N GLU A 285 20.49 3.83 16.14
CA GLU A 285 20.50 5.19 16.65
C GLU A 285 19.03 5.63 16.83
N LYS A 286 18.59 5.65 18.09
CA LYS A 286 17.47 6.49 18.51
C LYS A 286 17.74 7.87 17.90
N LEU A 287 16.87 8.35 17.00
CA LEU A 287 17.07 9.65 16.35
C LEU A 287 17.00 10.72 17.44
N VAL A 288 18.16 11.10 17.97
CA VAL A 288 18.28 12.06 19.07
C VAL A 288 18.19 13.44 18.46
N SER A 289 17.10 14.15 18.75
CA SER A 289 16.92 15.51 18.22
C SER A 289 17.92 16.47 18.84
N ASP A 290 18.28 17.53 18.11
CA ASP A 290 19.14 18.57 18.66
C ASP A 290 18.48 19.32 19.83
N VAL A 291 17.15 19.28 19.95
CA VAL A 291 16.42 19.85 21.09
C VAL A 291 16.34 18.92 22.30
N ASP A 292 16.65 17.63 22.15
CA ASP A 292 16.63 16.61 23.23
C ASP A 292 17.93 16.59 24.04
N THR A 293 19.00 17.09 23.43
CA THR A 293 20.34 17.08 24.02
C THR A 293 20.74 18.46 24.46
N ALA A 294 21.66 18.54 25.43
CA ALA A 294 22.22 19.80 25.91
C ALA A 294 21.13 20.86 26.23
N ILE A 295 20.03 20.42 26.85
CA ILE A 295 18.98 21.32 27.34
C ILE A 295 19.62 22.26 28.37
N PRO A 296 19.49 23.59 28.21
CA PRO A 296 20.16 24.53 29.09
C PRO A 296 19.57 24.45 30.49
N VAL A 297 20.45 24.49 31.49
CA VAL A 297 20.06 24.60 32.91
C VAL A 297 20.26 26.05 33.33
N THR A 298 19.17 26.79 33.53
CA THR A 298 19.23 28.22 33.86
C THR A 298 19.59 28.49 35.32
N GLY A 299 19.55 27.46 36.17
CA GLY A 299 19.80 27.56 37.62
C GLY A 299 18.71 28.33 38.39
N ILE A 300 17.66 28.77 37.70
CA ILE A 300 16.52 29.47 38.28
C ILE A 300 15.52 28.40 38.71
N VAL A 301 15.25 28.30 40.00
CA VAL A 301 14.15 27.48 40.54
C VAL A 301 13.18 28.43 41.24
N ASN A 302 11.90 28.35 40.89
CA ASN A 302 10.85 29.15 41.51
C ASN A 302 9.78 28.22 42.07
N GLU A 303 9.68 28.14 43.39
CA GLU A 303 8.71 27.30 44.11
C GLU A 303 7.25 27.63 43.79
N MET A 304 6.99 28.82 43.22
CA MET A 304 5.67 29.27 42.78
C MET A 304 5.41 29.01 41.29
N ARG A 305 6.26 28.22 40.62
CA ARG A 305 6.03 27.71 39.26
C ARG A 305 5.48 26.30 39.28
N PHE A 306 4.49 26.04 38.42
CA PHE A 306 3.83 24.73 38.29
C PHE A 306 3.63 24.39 36.82
N ALA A 307 3.67 23.10 36.49
CA ALA A 307 3.42 22.63 35.13
C ALA A 307 2.38 21.49 35.09
N LEU A 308 1.46 21.57 34.14
CA LEU A 308 0.56 20.48 33.76
C LEU A 308 0.85 20.08 32.32
N ILE A 309 1.29 18.84 32.13
CA ILE A 309 1.84 18.37 30.87
C ILE A 309 1.12 17.07 30.47
N PHE A 310 0.50 17.09 29.29
CA PHE A 310 -0.14 15.94 28.67
C PHE A 310 0.51 15.64 27.33
N GLY A 311 0.86 14.37 27.11
CA GLY A 311 1.24 13.84 25.80
C GLY A 311 0.34 12.67 25.46
N ASN A 312 -0.63 12.88 24.57
CA ASN A 312 -1.56 11.85 24.13
C ASN A 312 -1.17 11.43 22.71
N GLU A 313 -0.62 10.23 22.59
CA GLU A 313 -0.09 9.66 21.34
C GLU A 313 -0.86 8.41 20.94
N ASP A 314 -1.07 7.48 21.88
CA ASP A 314 -1.64 6.17 21.62
C ASP A 314 -3.15 6.17 21.78
N TYR A 315 -3.86 6.66 20.77
CA TYR A 315 -5.33 6.62 20.71
C TYR A 315 -5.83 5.23 20.32
N ASN A 316 -5.15 4.60 19.36
CA ASN A 316 -5.59 3.34 18.77
C ASN A 316 -5.67 2.20 19.80
N SER A 317 -4.66 2.06 20.69
CA SER A 317 -4.70 0.99 21.71
C SER A 317 -5.74 1.22 22.80
N TYR A 318 -6.22 2.46 22.97
CA TYR A 318 -7.14 2.86 24.04
C TYR A 318 -8.60 2.93 23.57
N GLN A 319 -8.84 2.97 22.26
CA GLN A 319 -10.16 3.03 21.64
C GLN A 319 -10.48 1.70 20.95
N THR A 320 -11.19 0.82 21.66
CA THR A 320 -11.48 -0.54 21.15
C THR A 320 -12.73 -0.61 20.26
N GLY A 321 -13.26 0.52 19.82
CA GLY A 321 -14.43 0.60 18.94
C GLY A 321 -14.08 0.35 17.47
N LEU A 322 -15.10 0.29 16.61
CA LEU A 322 -14.91 0.17 15.14
C LEU A 322 -14.26 1.41 14.52
N GLU A 323 -14.18 2.52 15.27
CA GLU A 323 -13.72 3.83 14.83
C GLU A 323 -12.68 4.35 15.85
N ALA A 324 -11.46 3.82 15.78
CA ALA A 324 -10.34 4.28 16.58
C ALA A 324 -9.61 5.43 15.88
N GLU A 325 -9.28 6.47 16.64
CA GLU A 325 -8.46 7.58 16.14
C GLU A 325 -7.02 7.13 15.90
N MET A 326 -6.39 7.70 14.87
CA MET A 326 -4.98 7.46 14.58
C MET A 326 -4.09 7.98 15.70
N ASN A 327 -2.92 7.39 15.90
CA ASN A 327 -1.96 7.88 16.87
C ASN A 327 -1.40 9.26 16.46
N VAL A 328 -1.00 10.07 17.45
CA VAL A 328 -0.38 11.37 17.21
C VAL A 328 1.12 11.24 17.37
N ASP A 329 1.82 10.98 16.26
CA ASP A 329 3.27 10.83 16.22
C ASP A 329 3.99 11.86 17.10
N PHE A 330 4.87 11.34 17.97
CA PHE A 330 5.75 12.08 18.87
C PHE A 330 5.09 12.82 20.02
N ALA A 331 3.75 12.81 20.19
CA ALA A 331 3.11 13.57 21.26
C ALA A 331 3.57 13.17 22.67
N VAL A 332 3.91 11.90 22.90
CA VAL A 332 4.50 11.47 24.17
C VAL A 332 5.93 11.98 24.31
N HIS A 333 6.76 11.83 23.27
CA HIS A 333 8.16 12.29 23.29
C HIS A 333 8.27 13.80 23.46
N ASP A 334 7.45 14.55 22.73
CA ASP A 334 7.25 15.99 22.85
C ASP A 334 6.98 16.42 24.29
N ALA A 335 6.05 15.73 24.96
CA ALA A 335 5.68 16.01 26.36
C ALA A 335 6.79 15.61 27.36
N GLU A 336 7.53 14.52 27.10
CA GLU A 336 8.69 14.11 27.88
C GLU A 336 9.80 15.15 27.83
N VAL A 337 10.14 15.63 26.64
CA VAL A 337 11.18 16.65 26.45
C VAL A 337 10.72 17.99 27.00
N PHE A 338 9.46 18.39 26.77
CA PHE A 338 8.93 19.61 27.37
C PHE A 338 8.98 19.59 28.90
N LYS A 339 8.77 18.43 29.55
CA LYS A 339 8.96 18.28 31.00
C LYS A 339 10.40 18.60 31.42
N GLU A 340 11.40 18.18 30.66
CA GLU A 340 12.80 18.52 30.94
C GLU A 340 13.06 20.03 30.78
N TYR A 341 12.48 20.67 29.76
CA TYR A 341 12.55 22.14 29.62
C TYR A 341 11.80 22.87 30.73
N ALA A 342 10.68 22.33 31.21
CA ALA A 342 9.95 22.90 32.33
C ALA A 342 10.81 22.91 33.60
N GLN A 343 11.57 21.85 33.84
CA GLN A 343 12.50 21.76 34.96
C GLN A 343 13.74 22.64 34.76
N ASN A 344 14.45 22.46 33.65
CA ASN A 344 15.79 23.00 33.46
C ASN A 344 15.81 24.45 32.97
N VAL A 345 14.81 24.84 32.16
CA VAL A 345 14.73 26.17 31.56
C VAL A 345 13.73 27.04 32.30
N LEU A 346 12.49 26.57 32.43
CA LEU A 346 11.41 27.31 33.08
C LEU A 346 11.49 27.30 34.61
N GLY A 347 12.39 26.53 35.21
CA GLY A 347 12.61 26.56 36.65
C GLY A 347 11.43 26.07 37.48
N VAL A 348 10.63 25.16 36.92
CA VAL A 348 9.53 24.49 37.62
C VAL A 348 10.14 23.38 38.48
N PRO A 349 9.95 23.39 39.82
CA PRO A 349 10.41 22.29 40.66
C PRO A 349 9.82 20.95 40.20
N ALA A 350 10.61 19.88 40.24
CA ALA A 350 10.15 18.56 39.80
C ALA A 350 8.87 18.08 40.52
N SER A 351 8.71 18.44 41.79
CA SER A 351 7.51 18.16 42.60
C SER A 351 6.25 18.94 42.15
N ASN A 352 6.43 20.02 41.37
CA ASN A 352 5.36 20.89 40.89
C ASN A 352 4.93 20.55 39.45
N ILE A 353 5.45 19.46 38.88
CA ILE A 353 5.11 18.99 37.54
C ILE A 353 4.13 17.82 37.62
N MET A 354 2.95 18.01 37.05
CA MET A 354 1.98 16.96 36.76
C MET A 354 2.19 16.53 35.30
N PHE A 355 2.73 15.34 35.10
CA PHE A 355 3.06 14.80 33.77
C PHE A 355 2.33 13.48 33.53
N ILE A 356 1.54 13.42 32.47
CA ILE A 356 0.67 12.28 32.16
C ILE A 356 0.80 11.97 30.67
N LYS A 357 1.11 10.70 30.39
CA LYS A 357 1.15 10.14 29.03
C LYS A 357 -0.14 9.39 28.74
N ASN A 358 -0.63 9.49 27.52
CA ASN A 358 -1.83 8.80 27.04
C ASN A 358 -2.96 8.90 28.07
N ALA A 359 -3.27 10.14 28.45
CA ALA A 359 -4.20 10.45 29.51
C ALA A 359 -5.63 10.11 29.09
N LYS A 360 -6.32 9.33 29.92
CA LYS A 360 -7.75 9.08 29.80
C LYS A 360 -8.56 10.28 30.29
N THR A 361 -9.84 10.29 29.99
CA THR A 361 -10.78 11.35 30.37
C THR A 361 -10.73 11.65 31.86
N LEU A 362 -10.75 10.60 32.68
CA LEU A 362 -10.72 10.76 34.14
C LEU A 362 -9.38 11.30 34.63
N ASP A 363 -8.27 10.91 34.00
CA ASP A 363 -6.92 11.37 34.36
C ASP A 363 -6.80 12.87 34.08
N MET A 364 -7.18 13.31 32.88
CA MET A 364 -7.12 14.72 32.50
C MET A 364 -8.00 15.59 33.41
N ASN A 365 -9.23 15.15 33.68
CA ASN A 365 -10.14 15.88 34.59
C ASN A 365 -9.60 15.96 36.03
N ARG A 366 -9.01 14.86 36.53
CA ARG A 366 -8.42 14.81 37.88
C ARG A 366 -7.25 15.78 38.00
N GLU A 367 -6.33 15.76 37.05
CA GLU A 367 -5.14 16.61 37.08
C GLU A 367 -5.48 18.07 36.80
N LEU A 368 -6.44 18.37 35.93
CA LEU A 368 -6.97 19.72 35.76
C LEU A 368 -7.60 20.27 37.05
N LYS A 369 -8.39 19.45 37.75
CA LYS A 369 -8.98 19.83 39.05
C LYS A 369 -7.90 20.08 40.11
N ARG A 370 -6.86 19.24 40.15
CA ARG A 370 -5.71 19.42 41.03
C ARG A 370 -4.95 20.71 40.69
N PHE A 371 -4.73 20.98 39.41
CA PHE A 371 -4.05 22.18 38.92
C PHE A 371 -4.82 23.45 39.28
N ASN A 372 -6.13 23.49 39.04
CA ASN A 372 -7.01 24.58 39.46
C ASN A 372 -6.96 24.82 40.99
N SER A 373 -6.88 23.75 41.78
CA SER A 373 -6.71 23.86 43.24
C SER A 373 -5.35 24.48 43.62
N LEU A 374 -4.28 24.24 42.86
CA LEU A 374 -3.00 24.92 43.06
C LEU A 374 -3.12 26.41 42.71
N ILE A 375 -3.75 26.75 41.58
CA ILE A 375 -4.03 28.15 41.20
C ILE A 375 -4.74 28.87 42.34
N LYS A 376 -5.80 28.28 42.90
CA LYS A 376 -6.51 28.81 44.07
C LYS A 376 -5.58 29.08 45.27
N ASN A 377 -4.75 28.11 45.62
CA ASN A 377 -3.97 28.14 46.86
C ASN A 377 -2.69 28.98 46.75
N THR A 378 -2.22 29.29 45.54
CA THR A 378 -1.12 30.25 45.33
C THR A 378 -1.55 31.72 45.48
N LYS A 379 -2.86 31.99 45.62
CA LYS A 379 -3.42 33.32 45.95
C LYS A 379 -2.88 34.44 45.04
N GLY A 380 -2.84 34.21 43.73
CA GLY A 380 -2.40 35.21 42.75
C GLY A 380 -0.88 35.31 42.54
N GLN A 381 -0.07 34.53 43.25
CA GLN A 381 1.39 34.60 43.16
C GLN A 381 1.99 33.55 42.22
N GLY A 382 1.24 32.51 41.87
CA GLY A 382 1.72 31.39 41.07
C GLY A 382 1.83 31.68 39.57
N GLU A 383 2.85 31.11 38.94
CA GLU A 383 3.03 31.04 37.49
C GLU A 383 2.78 29.61 37.01
N PHE A 384 1.90 29.46 36.04
CA PHE A 384 1.39 28.16 35.62
C PHE A 384 1.67 27.92 34.15
N PHE A 385 2.35 26.81 33.86
CA PHE A 385 2.61 26.34 32.50
C PHE A 385 1.72 25.15 32.20
N VAL A 386 1.12 25.13 31.03
CA VAL A 386 0.31 24.03 30.55
C VAL A 386 0.84 23.64 29.19
N TYR A 387 1.08 22.36 28.99
CA TYR A 387 1.49 21.79 27.72
C TYR A 387 0.57 20.63 27.36
N TYR A 388 0.09 20.62 26.14
CA TYR A 388 -0.71 19.55 25.59
C TYR A 388 -0.25 19.23 24.17
N ALA A 389 0.09 17.97 23.92
CA ALA A 389 0.24 17.41 22.59
C ALA A 389 -0.76 16.27 22.39
N GLY A 390 -1.49 16.27 21.27
CA GLY A 390 -2.50 15.27 20.96
C GLY A 390 -3.55 15.76 19.98
N HIS A 391 -4.66 15.01 19.86
CA HIS A 391 -5.80 15.39 19.03
C HIS A 391 -6.64 16.49 19.67
N GLY A 392 -7.11 17.40 18.82
CA GLY A 392 -8.24 18.26 19.11
C GLY A 392 -9.30 18.10 18.04
N PHE A 393 -10.57 18.17 18.45
CA PHE A 393 -11.69 18.06 17.53
C PHE A 393 -12.72 19.15 17.80
N PRO A 394 -13.23 19.83 16.74
CA PRO A 394 -14.42 20.64 16.86
C PRO A 394 -15.66 19.75 16.78
N ASP A 395 -16.64 19.99 17.64
CA ASP A 395 -17.96 19.40 17.48
C ASP A 395 -18.59 19.90 16.17
N GLU A 396 -19.12 18.98 15.37
CA GLU A 396 -19.58 19.28 14.00
C GLU A 396 -20.74 20.29 13.98
N LYS A 397 -21.59 20.30 15.00
CA LYS A 397 -22.80 21.13 15.06
C LYS A 397 -22.54 22.48 15.69
N THR A 398 -21.95 22.46 16.88
CA THR A 398 -21.71 23.64 17.73
C THR A 398 -20.43 24.36 17.38
N LYS A 399 -19.51 23.72 16.65
CA LYS A 399 -18.18 24.25 16.30
C LYS A 399 -17.29 24.48 17.52
N GLU A 400 -17.67 23.94 18.68
CA GLU A 400 -16.91 24.07 19.91
C GLU A 400 -15.72 23.11 19.89
N PRO A 401 -14.48 23.56 20.14
CA PRO A 401 -13.30 22.70 20.13
C PRO A 401 -13.10 21.96 21.46
N TYR A 402 -12.57 20.74 21.37
CA TYR A 402 -12.30 19.84 22.48
C TYR A 402 -10.84 19.33 22.42
N LEU A 403 -10.22 19.15 23.58
CA LEU A 403 -9.01 18.34 23.75
C LEU A 403 -9.43 16.88 23.95
N VAL A 404 -8.79 15.97 23.23
CA VAL A 404 -9.26 14.57 23.12
C VAL A 404 -8.37 13.67 24.01
N PRO A 405 -8.94 13.07 25.07
CA PRO A 405 -8.30 12.00 25.83
C PRO A 405 -8.10 10.75 24.96
N VAL A 406 -7.12 9.90 25.27
CA VAL A 406 -6.84 8.72 24.43
C VAL A 406 -7.99 7.71 24.40
N ASP A 407 -8.88 7.73 25.38
CA ASP A 407 -10.05 6.83 25.48
C ASP A 407 -11.34 7.41 24.89
N VAL A 408 -11.29 8.55 24.16
CA VAL A 408 -12.46 9.21 23.57
C VAL A 408 -12.28 9.38 22.06
N SER A 409 -13.25 8.90 21.28
CA SER A 409 -13.28 9.03 19.82
C SER A 409 -13.90 10.36 19.37
N GLY A 410 -13.76 10.69 18.09
CA GLY A 410 -14.40 11.86 17.48
C GLY A 410 -15.93 11.82 17.47
N THR A 411 -16.56 10.66 17.71
CA THR A 411 -18.03 10.52 17.82
C THR A 411 -18.55 10.77 19.24
N ASP A 412 -17.68 10.70 20.25
CA ASP A 412 -18.02 10.71 21.67
C ASP A 412 -17.49 11.98 22.37
N LEU A 413 -17.43 13.11 21.65
CA LEU A 413 -16.86 14.38 22.12
C LEU A 413 -17.50 14.94 23.40
N GLU A 414 -18.71 14.49 23.75
CA GLU A 414 -19.34 14.77 25.05
C GLU A 414 -18.55 14.28 26.27
N PHE A 415 -17.68 13.29 26.10
CA PHE A 415 -16.74 12.81 27.10
C PHE A 415 -15.35 13.47 26.99
N ALA A 416 -15.07 14.21 25.92
CA ALA A 416 -13.83 14.96 25.76
C ALA A 416 -13.82 16.24 26.60
N ILE A 417 -12.68 16.94 26.64
CA ILE A 417 -12.54 18.18 27.42
C ILE A 417 -12.79 19.39 26.53
N LYS A 418 -13.95 20.02 26.72
CA LYS A 418 -14.27 21.26 26.02
C LYS A 418 -13.23 22.34 26.31
N LEU A 419 -12.67 22.96 25.27
CA LEU A 419 -11.54 23.88 25.39
C LEU A 419 -11.92 25.18 26.13
N THR A 420 -13.15 25.68 25.96
CA THR A 420 -13.67 26.82 26.75
C THR A 420 -13.66 26.54 28.23
N ASP A 421 -14.05 25.31 28.59
CA ASP A 421 -14.11 24.85 29.96
C ASP A 421 -12.70 24.72 30.52
N PHE A 422 -11.79 24.12 29.75
CA PHE A 422 -10.38 24.03 30.10
C PHE A 422 -9.81 25.41 30.46
N TYR A 423 -9.96 26.41 29.59
CA TYR A 423 -9.49 27.78 29.86
C TYR A 423 -10.18 28.41 31.07
N LYS A 424 -11.49 28.23 31.22
CA LYS A 424 -12.24 28.73 32.38
C LYS A 424 -11.71 28.15 33.69
N LYS A 425 -11.36 26.86 33.74
CA LYS A 425 -10.74 26.25 34.94
C LYS A 425 -9.34 26.83 35.21
N LEU A 426 -8.59 27.20 34.18
CA LEU A 426 -7.27 27.83 34.34
C LEU A 426 -7.34 29.30 34.80
N SER A 427 -8.43 30.01 34.50
CA SER A 427 -8.62 31.42 34.87
C SER A 427 -9.61 31.67 36.01
N GLU A 428 -10.17 30.61 36.61
CA GLU A 428 -11.18 30.70 37.68
C GLU A 428 -10.68 31.42 38.94
N HIS A 429 -9.38 31.34 39.19
CA HIS A 429 -8.73 31.92 40.37
C HIS A 429 -7.58 32.85 39.97
N PRO A 430 -7.27 33.88 40.78
CA PRO A 430 -6.14 34.77 40.50
C PRO A 430 -4.82 34.00 40.41
N SER A 431 -4.04 34.31 39.38
CA SER A 431 -2.69 33.82 39.14
C SER A 431 -1.78 34.98 38.73
N LYS A 432 -0.47 34.81 38.88
CA LYS A 432 0.48 35.80 38.36
C LYS A 432 0.46 35.74 36.84
N ARG A 433 0.61 34.53 36.28
CA ARG A 433 0.57 34.24 34.83
C ARG A 433 0.13 32.80 34.61
N VAL A 434 -0.63 32.55 33.53
CA VAL A 434 -0.91 31.23 32.98
C VAL A 434 -0.45 31.23 31.53
N THR A 435 0.33 30.23 31.14
CA THR A 435 0.85 30.07 29.78
C THR A 435 0.53 28.67 29.29
N VAL A 436 -0.16 28.60 28.16
CA VAL A 436 -0.60 27.34 27.56
C VAL A 436 0.08 27.16 26.21
N PHE A 437 0.69 26.01 26.00
CA PHE A 437 1.21 25.56 24.71
C PHE A 437 0.34 24.40 24.24
N LEU A 438 -0.33 24.56 23.10
CA LEU A 438 -1.24 23.57 22.53
C LEU A 438 -0.71 23.08 21.19
N ASP A 439 -0.12 21.89 21.17
CA ASP A 439 0.24 21.17 19.96
C ASP A 439 -0.88 20.20 19.55
N ALA A 440 -1.98 20.78 19.08
CA ALA A 440 -3.18 20.04 18.67
C ALA A 440 -3.81 20.62 17.40
N CYS A 441 -4.36 19.75 16.56
CA CYS A 441 -5.23 20.13 15.46
C CYS A 441 -6.61 20.50 16.01
N PHE A 442 -7.33 21.48 15.45
CA PHE A 442 -8.73 21.75 15.82
C PHE A 442 -9.66 21.87 14.60
N SER A 443 -9.20 21.46 13.42
CA SER A 443 -9.90 21.58 12.14
C SER A 443 -10.82 20.41 11.79
N GLY A 444 -10.90 19.39 12.66
CA GLY A 444 -11.64 18.15 12.39
C GLY A 444 -10.92 17.19 11.45
N GLY A 445 -9.80 17.61 10.85
CA GLY A 445 -8.92 16.76 10.07
C GLY A 445 -7.83 16.19 10.95
N GLY A 446 -8.02 14.97 11.45
CA GLY A 446 -6.94 14.17 12.02
C GLY A 446 -5.74 14.13 11.08
N ARG A 447 -4.53 14.10 11.62
CA ARG A 447 -3.31 13.84 10.84
C ARG A 447 -3.51 12.49 10.15
N GLU A 448 -3.63 12.51 8.83
CA GLU A 448 -3.81 11.36 7.94
C GLU A 448 -5.10 10.54 8.16
N MET A 449 -6.19 11.06 7.59
CA MET A 449 -7.33 10.35 6.98
C MET A 449 -7.71 8.97 7.54
N GLY A 450 -8.20 8.94 8.79
CA GLY A 450 -9.16 7.93 9.21
C GLY A 450 -10.51 8.06 8.46
N LEU A 451 -11.32 7.00 8.50
CA LEU A 451 -12.60 6.88 7.75
C LEU A 451 -13.59 8.03 8.02
N LEU A 452 -13.50 8.70 9.18
CA LEU A 452 -14.32 9.85 9.56
C LEU A 452 -13.76 11.20 9.05
N ALA A 453 -12.44 11.37 8.98
CA ALA A 453 -11.80 12.59 8.45
C ALA A 453 -12.06 12.76 6.94
N ALA A 454 -12.33 11.66 6.23
CA ALA A 454 -12.79 11.69 4.83
C ALA A 454 -14.22 12.23 4.65
N ARG A 455 -15.02 12.25 5.72
CA ARG A 455 -16.40 12.76 5.74
C ARG A 455 -16.53 14.11 6.44
N ALA A 456 -15.57 14.49 7.28
CA ALA A 456 -15.54 15.78 7.95
C ALA A 456 -15.23 16.90 6.94
N VAL A 457 -16.24 17.68 6.57
CA VAL A 457 -16.04 19.01 5.99
C VAL A 457 -15.10 19.76 6.93
N LYS A 458 -13.99 20.36 6.44
CA LYS A 458 -13.11 21.21 7.28
C LYS A 458 -13.98 22.17 8.08
N VAL A 459 -14.07 21.93 9.38
CA VAL A 459 -14.94 22.69 10.26
C VAL A 459 -14.10 23.77 10.91
N LYS A 460 -14.41 25.04 10.64
CA LYS A 460 -13.81 26.15 11.39
C LYS A 460 -14.36 26.15 12.83
N PRO A 461 -13.52 25.94 13.86
CA PRO A 461 -13.92 26.04 15.24
C PRO A 461 -14.29 27.49 15.59
N LYS A 462 -15.16 27.62 16.59
CA LYS A 462 -15.51 28.92 17.19
C LYS A 462 -14.30 29.47 17.95
N GLU A 463 -14.09 30.79 17.84
CA GLU A 463 -13.07 31.48 18.62
C GLU A 463 -13.41 31.45 20.11
N ASN A 464 -12.46 31.01 20.92
CA ASN A 464 -12.62 30.95 22.37
C ASN A 464 -12.01 32.19 23.01
N GLN A 465 -12.86 33.00 23.64
CA GLN A 465 -12.39 34.10 24.48
C GLN A 465 -11.75 33.53 25.74
N VAL A 466 -10.57 34.04 26.08
CA VAL A 466 -9.86 33.71 27.31
C VAL A 466 -9.87 34.92 28.26
N SER A 467 -10.04 34.67 29.56
CA SER A 467 -10.11 35.70 30.62
C SER A 467 -8.97 35.55 31.62
N GLY A 468 -8.63 36.61 32.35
CA GLY A 468 -7.57 36.61 33.35
C GLY A 468 -6.15 36.65 32.77
N ASN A 469 -5.17 36.28 33.58
CA ASN A 469 -3.74 36.41 33.24
C ASN A 469 -3.23 35.25 32.36
N ILE A 470 -3.93 34.93 31.27
CA ILE A 470 -3.65 33.77 30.41
C ILE A 470 -3.19 34.16 29.00
N VAL A 471 -2.15 33.48 28.52
CA VAL A 471 -1.69 33.51 27.12
C VAL A 471 -1.63 32.08 26.60
N VAL A 472 -2.17 31.84 25.40
CA VAL A 472 -2.19 30.54 24.75
C VAL A 472 -1.46 30.61 23.42
N PHE A 473 -0.43 29.79 23.23
CA PHE A 473 0.24 29.55 21.96
C PHE A 473 -0.27 28.24 21.38
N SER A 474 -0.94 28.29 20.23
CA SER A 474 -1.49 27.12 19.55
C SER A 474 -0.75 26.83 18.24
N ALA A 475 -0.55 25.54 17.96
CA ALA A 475 0.24 25.05 16.83
C ALA A 475 -0.34 25.40 15.46
N SER A 476 -1.65 25.59 15.35
CA SER A 476 -2.30 25.93 14.09
C SER A 476 -3.50 26.85 14.31
N THR A 477 -3.95 27.46 13.22
CA THR A 477 -5.30 28.03 13.14
C THR A 477 -6.34 26.90 13.19
N GLY A 478 -7.59 27.26 13.48
CA GLY A 478 -8.71 26.32 13.49
C GLY A 478 -9.00 25.63 12.14
N GLU A 479 -8.38 26.03 11.04
CA GLU A 479 -8.62 25.45 9.70
C GLU A 479 -7.47 24.55 9.21
N GLN A 480 -6.37 24.51 9.96
CA GLN A 480 -5.14 23.79 9.63
C GLN A 480 -4.90 22.63 10.63
N SER A 481 -4.04 21.70 10.26
CA SER A 481 -3.57 20.64 11.15
C SER A 481 -2.25 21.08 11.78
N SER A 482 -2.00 20.71 13.04
CA SER A 482 -0.62 20.58 13.51
C SER A 482 0.05 19.44 12.73
N LEU A 483 1.35 19.51 12.43
CA LEU A 483 2.08 18.55 11.60
C LEU A 483 3.30 17.94 12.33
N PRO A 484 3.65 16.66 12.06
CA PRO A 484 4.85 16.04 12.59
C PRO A 484 6.10 16.50 11.83
N TYR A 485 7.24 16.55 12.52
CA TYR A 485 8.56 16.78 11.96
C TYR A 485 9.40 15.50 12.14
N LYS A 486 9.16 14.52 11.26
CA LYS A 486 9.70 13.15 11.37
C LYS A 486 11.23 13.12 11.48
N ASP A 487 11.93 13.92 10.67
CA ASP A 487 13.40 14.05 10.70
C ASP A 487 13.96 14.57 12.02
N LYS A 488 13.10 15.14 12.88
CA LYS A 488 13.44 15.68 14.19
C LYS A 488 12.82 14.91 15.34
N GLY A 489 11.98 13.91 15.07
CA GLY A 489 11.31 13.12 16.10
C GLY A 489 10.32 13.90 16.96
N HIS A 490 9.72 14.99 16.46
CA HIS A 490 8.84 15.88 17.23
C HIS A 490 7.63 16.37 16.44
N GLY A 491 6.61 16.91 17.11
CA GLY A 491 5.66 17.83 16.50
C GLY A 491 6.35 19.10 16.01
N MET A 492 6.00 19.63 14.83
CA MET A 492 6.72 20.78 14.26
C MET A 492 6.64 22.02 15.14
N PHE A 493 5.47 22.29 15.73
CA PHE A 493 5.32 23.40 16.67
C PHE A 493 6.19 23.19 17.91
N THR A 494 6.13 22.00 18.50
CA THR A 494 6.93 21.66 19.68
C THR A 494 8.42 21.74 19.42
N TYR A 495 8.92 21.20 18.31
CA TYR A 495 10.32 21.31 17.92
C TYR A 495 10.81 22.78 17.91
N TYR A 496 10.10 23.67 17.21
CA TYR A 496 10.51 25.06 17.12
C TYR A 496 10.34 25.82 18.44
N LEU A 497 9.34 25.46 19.26
CA LEU A 497 9.21 25.97 20.63
C LEU A 497 10.44 25.62 21.48
N LEU A 498 10.79 24.32 21.53
CA LEU A 498 11.93 23.83 22.30
C LEU A 498 13.25 24.40 21.78
N GLN A 499 13.42 24.46 20.45
CA GLN A 499 14.58 25.09 19.83
C GLN A 499 14.73 26.54 20.28
N LYS A 500 13.64 27.32 20.28
CA LYS A 500 13.72 28.73 20.69
C LYS A 500 13.98 28.89 22.18
N MET A 501 13.37 28.05 23.01
CA MET A 501 13.65 28.00 24.45
C MET A 501 15.11 27.65 24.74
N LYS A 502 15.69 26.73 23.97
CA LYS A 502 17.10 26.34 24.06
C LYS A 502 18.03 27.47 23.68
N GLU A 503 17.83 28.06 22.49
CA GLU A 503 18.66 29.17 21.99
C GLU A 503 18.65 30.39 22.90
N SER A 504 17.48 30.74 23.43
CA SER A 504 17.30 31.89 24.32
C SER A 504 17.62 31.59 25.79
N GLN A 505 17.84 30.31 26.12
CA GLN A 505 17.87 29.82 27.51
C GLN A 505 16.63 30.28 28.30
N GLY A 506 15.49 30.40 27.63
CA GLY A 506 14.22 30.92 28.18
C GLY A 506 14.15 32.44 28.38
N ASN A 507 15.22 33.20 28.13
CA ASN A 507 15.20 34.66 28.19
C ASN A 507 14.67 35.24 26.87
N ILE A 508 13.37 35.09 26.65
CA ILE A 508 12.65 35.59 25.49
C ILE A 508 11.32 36.18 25.94
N THR A 509 10.90 37.27 25.29
CA THR A 509 9.58 37.85 25.52
C THR A 509 8.49 37.05 24.80
N TYR A 510 7.25 37.15 25.26
CA TYR A 510 6.13 36.43 24.65
C TYR A 510 5.83 36.96 23.25
N GLN A 511 6.08 38.25 22.99
CA GLN A 511 6.01 38.80 21.65
C GLN A 511 7.03 38.14 20.71
N GLU A 512 8.31 38.11 21.10
CA GLU A 512 9.36 37.50 20.28
C GLU A 512 9.09 36.00 20.03
N LEU A 513 8.62 35.28 21.06
CA LEU A 513 8.25 33.88 20.91
C LEU A 513 7.06 33.70 19.95
N SER A 514 6.03 34.52 20.08
CA SER A 514 4.84 34.50 19.21
C SER A 514 5.24 34.75 17.75
N GLU A 515 6.03 35.78 17.49
CA GLU A 515 6.49 36.15 16.15
C GLU A 515 7.38 35.06 15.55
N TYR A 516 8.30 34.50 16.35
CA TYR A 516 9.18 33.41 15.94
C TYR A 516 8.40 32.15 15.55
N LEU A 517 7.47 31.70 16.40
CA LEU A 517 6.68 30.50 16.15
C LEU A 517 5.79 30.68 14.93
N ASN A 518 5.09 31.82 14.84
CA ASN A 518 4.22 32.10 13.71
C ASN A 518 5.01 32.11 12.38
N SER A 519 6.13 32.83 12.32
CA SER A 519 6.92 32.93 11.09
C SER A 519 7.60 31.61 10.72
N THR A 520 8.30 30.99 11.68
CA THR A 520 9.17 29.83 11.40
C THR A 520 8.34 28.59 11.06
N VAL A 521 7.30 28.29 11.85
CA VAL A 521 6.45 27.11 11.60
C VAL A 521 5.65 27.28 10.31
N SER A 522 5.14 28.48 10.00
CA SER A 522 4.40 28.73 8.74
C SER A 522 5.26 28.48 7.51
N ILE A 523 6.54 28.88 7.54
CA ILE A 523 7.47 28.66 6.42
C ILE A 523 7.89 27.19 6.35
N ARG A 524 8.27 26.60 7.50
CA ARG A 524 8.90 25.28 7.54
C ARG A 524 7.91 24.13 7.32
N SER A 525 6.65 24.30 7.70
CA SER A 525 5.58 23.32 7.43
C SER A 525 5.38 23.10 5.93
N VAL A 526 5.39 24.16 5.13
CA VAL A 526 5.30 24.06 3.66
C VAL A 526 6.53 23.37 3.08
N ILE A 527 7.73 23.68 3.58
CA ILE A 527 8.99 23.10 3.08
C ILE A 527 9.10 21.60 3.40
N VAL A 528 8.79 21.19 4.64
CA VAL A 528 9.04 19.82 5.12
C VAL A 528 7.85 18.91 4.86
N ASN A 529 6.62 19.41 5.06
CA ASN A 529 5.42 18.59 5.00
C ASN A 529 4.54 18.90 3.78
N SER A 530 4.91 19.88 2.94
CA SER A 530 4.08 20.35 1.81
C SER A 530 2.65 20.74 2.20
N LYS A 531 2.46 21.19 3.45
CA LYS A 531 1.18 21.57 4.05
C LYS A 531 1.34 22.81 4.91
N GLU A 532 0.33 23.68 4.93
CA GLU A 532 0.35 24.87 5.77
C GLU A 532 0.03 24.56 7.24
N GLN A 533 0.82 25.14 8.13
CA GLN A 533 0.55 25.20 9.57
C GLN A 533 0.93 26.59 10.10
N SER A 534 -0.05 27.38 10.52
CA SER A 534 0.17 28.75 11.03
C SER A 534 -0.18 28.84 12.51
N PRO A 535 0.82 28.90 13.41
CA PRO A 535 0.59 29.08 14.84
C PRO A 535 -0.14 30.38 15.17
N GLN A 536 -0.90 30.38 16.27
CA GLN A 536 -1.61 31.55 16.78
C GLN A 536 -1.32 31.78 18.26
N THR A 537 -1.48 33.03 18.67
CA THR A 537 -1.37 33.42 20.08
C THR A 537 -2.68 34.06 20.53
N ASN A 538 -3.44 33.34 21.35
CA ASN A 538 -4.68 33.83 21.93
C ASN A 538 -4.41 34.47 23.30
N ILE A 539 -4.87 35.69 23.49
CA ILE A 539 -4.60 36.50 24.66
C ILE A 539 -5.89 36.92 25.35
N SER A 540 -5.84 37.08 26.68
CA SER A 540 -6.96 37.69 27.37
C SER A 540 -7.02 39.19 27.12
N SER A 541 -8.25 39.71 27.01
CA SER A 541 -8.52 41.15 27.01
C SER A 541 -7.90 41.87 28.21
N ASP A 542 -7.76 41.17 29.34
CA ASP A 542 -7.32 41.74 30.62
C ASP A 542 -5.82 42.09 30.61
N ILE A 543 -5.04 41.50 29.69
CA ILE A 543 -3.58 41.63 29.63
C ILE A 543 -3.07 42.14 28.27
N ILE A 544 -3.96 42.64 27.40
CA ILE A 544 -3.60 43.05 26.02
C ILE A 544 -2.45 44.07 25.96
N GLY A 545 -2.33 44.93 26.99
CA GLY A 545 -1.28 45.93 27.10
C GLY A 545 0.03 45.46 27.74
N THR A 546 0.08 44.26 28.32
CA THR A 546 1.22 43.81 29.14
C THR A 546 1.83 42.49 28.69
N TRP A 547 1.04 41.58 28.08
CA TRP A 547 1.48 40.22 27.77
C TRP A 547 2.74 40.17 26.90
N LYS A 548 2.88 41.10 25.94
CA LYS A 548 4.01 41.14 25.01
C LYS A 548 5.36 41.20 25.70
N ASN A 549 5.41 41.90 26.84
CA ASN A 549 6.63 42.13 27.62
C ASN A 549 6.88 41.01 28.64
N TRP A 550 5.96 40.06 28.82
CA TRP A 550 6.19 38.93 29.69
C TRP A 550 7.34 38.09 29.14
N LYS A 551 8.17 37.57 30.04
CA LYS A 551 9.26 36.66 29.70
C LYS A 551 8.95 35.25 30.19
N LEU A 552 9.40 34.23 29.44
CA LEU A 552 9.30 32.83 29.90
C LEU A 552 10.09 32.64 31.20
N VAL A 553 11.28 33.22 31.26
CA VAL A 553 12.16 33.22 32.42
C VAL A 553 12.54 34.66 32.76
N GLY A 554 12.45 35.01 34.05
CA GLY A 554 12.69 36.37 34.55
C GLY A 554 11.39 37.10 34.94
N GLU A 555 11.57 38.25 35.61
CA GLU A 555 10.50 39.17 35.98
C GLU A 555 9.88 39.86 34.76
#